data_AF-A0A959HQK9-F1
#
_entry.id   AF-A0A959HQK9-F1
#
_cell.length_a   1.000
_cell.length_b   1.000
_cell.length_c   1.000
_cell.angle_alpha   90.00
_cell.angle_beta   90.00
_cell.angle_gamma   90.00
#
_symmetry.space_group_name_H-M   'P 1'
#
loop_
_entity.id
_entity.type
_entity.pdbx_description
1 polymer ?
#
loop_
_entity_poly.entity_id
_entity_poly.type
_entity_poly.pdbx_seq_one_letter_code
_entity_poly.pdbx_strand_id
1 'polypeptide(L)'
;MVKKLMILGLLVTSMLGYLEWGGNHKMFLFQVESELLVKLFHDPLTVLHPFTILPLLGQVLLAIALFRPQKWLILGGIASIGVLMLLILTIGILGLNWKSGLSSLPFLTLSGVVLWQILRKKSAA
;
A
#
# COMPACT_ATOMS: atom_id res chain seq x y z
N MET A 1 9.26 -18.98 -4.09
CA MET A 1 7.79 -19.02 -4.01
C MET A 1 7.45 -17.93 -3.03
N VAL A 2 6.58 -16.98 -3.36
CA VAL A 2 6.26 -15.89 -2.43
C VAL A 2 5.62 -16.54 -1.21
N LYS A 3 6.24 -16.39 -0.04
CA LYS A 3 5.76 -17.01 1.19
C LYS A 3 4.56 -16.20 1.71
N LYS A 4 3.58 -16.86 2.33
CA LYS A 4 2.44 -16.18 2.98
C LYS A 4 2.89 -15.11 3.98
N LEU A 5 4.00 -15.37 4.68
CA LEU A 5 4.61 -14.39 5.58
C LEU A 5 5.02 -13.08 4.90
N MET A 6 5.47 -13.13 3.63
CA MET A 6 5.80 -11.91 2.88
C MET A 6 4.55 -11.13 2.48
N ILE A 7 3.46 -11.84 2.14
CA ILE A 7 2.17 -11.22 1.82
C ILE A 7 1.58 -10.56 3.07
N LEU A 8 1.64 -11.25 4.22
CA LEU A 8 1.26 -10.67 5.51
C LEU A 8 2.12 -9.44 5.84
N GLY A 9 3.44 -9.52 5.60
CA GLY A 9 4.35 -8.39 5.76
C GLY A 9 3.97 -7.20 4.86
N LEU A 10 3.53 -7.44 3.62
CA LEU A 10 3.05 -6.38 2.73
C LEU A 10 1.78 -5.71 3.26
N LEU A 11 0.82 -6.50 3.77
CA LEU A 11 -0.39 -5.97 4.42
C LEU A 11 -0.03 -5.11 5.63
N VAL A 12 0.81 -5.61 6.53
CA VAL A 12 1.17 -4.85 7.74
C VAL A 12 1.95 -3.58 7.38
N THR A 13 2.95 -3.67 6.51
CA THR A 13 3.78 -2.49 6.17
C THR A 13 3.02 -1.47 5.34
N SER A 14 2.00 -1.88 4.58
CA SER A 14 1.14 -0.95 3.84
C SER A 14 0.30 -0.04 4.74
N MET A 15 0.00 -0.46 5.97
CA MET A 15 -0.73 0.34 6.96
C MET A 15 0.14 1.43 7.62
N LEU A 16 1.46 1.30 7.52
CA LEU A 16 2.41 2.16 8.23
C LEU A 16 2.67 3.50 7.53
N GLY A 17 2.20 3.67 6.29
CA GLY A 17 2.37 4.92 5.57
C GLY A 17 1.82 6.09 6.37
N TYR A 18 2.66 7.09 6.62
CA TYR A 18 2.31 8.32 7.32
C TYR A 18 2.27 9.43 6.28
N LEU A 19 1.18 10.18 6.26
CA LEU A 19 1.02 11.32 5.37
C LEU A 19 0.79 12.57 6.22
N GLU A 20 1.59 13.59 5.94
CA GLU A 20 1.46 14.92 6.51
C GLU A 20 1.33 15.90 5.35
N TRP A 21 0.25 16.69 5.37
CA TRP A 21 -0.03 17.68 4.34
C TRP A 21 -0.54 18.97 4.99
N GLY A 22 -0.71 20.03 4.18
CA GLY A 22 -0.98 21.39 4.67
C GLY A 22 -2.14 21.48 5.67
N GLY A 23 -2.12 22.52 6.53
CA GLY A 23 -3.17 22.74 7.52
C GLY A 23 -3.02 21.92 8.82
N ASN A 24 -1.80 21.48 9.16
CA ASN A 24 -1.52 20.67 10.36
C ASN A 24 -2.18 19.27 10.32
N HIS A 25 -2.58 18.81 9.12
CA HIS A 25 -3.18 17.51 8.91
C HIS A 25 -2.09 16.43 8.81
N LYS A 26 -2.20 15.45 9.70
CA LYS A 26 -1.30 14.30 9.75
C LYS A 26 -2.10 13.04 10.06
N MET A 27 -1.85 11.99 9.29
CA MET A 27 -2.59 10.75 9.46
C MET A 27 -1.80 9.56 8.94
N PHE A 28 -1.92 8.43 9.62
CA PHE A 28 -1.47 7.14 9.09
C PHE A 28 -2.49 6.56 8.11
N LEU A 29 -2.03 5.73 7.18
CA LEU A 29 -2.91 5.11 6.20
C LEU A 29 -3.99 4.23 6.83
N PHE A 30 -3.70 3.52 7.92
CA PHE A 30 -4.74 2.75 8.62
C PHE A 30 -5.87 3.64 9.17
N GLN A 31 -5.53 4.86 9.61
CA GLN A 31 -6.52 5.82 10.12
C GLN A 31 -7.36 6.35 8.95
N VAL A 32 -6.70 6.73 7.85
CA VAL A 32 -7.37 7.14 6.61
C VAL A 32 -8.33 6.05 6.13
N GLU A 33 -7.88 4.80 6.02
CA GLU A 33 -8.71 3.67 5.62
C GLU A 33 -9.88 3.44 6.59
N SER A 34 -9.67 3.56 7.90
CA SER A 34 -10.75 3.43 8.89
C SER A 34 -11.83 4.51 8.74
N GLU A 35 -11.42 5.76 8.50
CA GLU A 35 -12.36 6.85 8.25
C GLU A 35 -13.13 6.65 6.94
N LEU A 36 -12.44 6.17 5.90
CA LEU A 36 -13.06 5.88 4.61
C LEU A 36 -14.07 4.74 4.72
N LEU A 37 -13.77 3.69 5.48
CA LEU A 37 -14.72 2.60 5.74
C LEU A 37 -15.98 3.12 6.42
N VAL A 38 -15.86 3.97 7.44
CA VAL A 38 -17.02 4.58 8.11
C VAL A 38 -17.80 5.47 7.14
N LYS A 39 -17.12 6.30 6.35
CA LYS A 39 -17.76 7.18 5.37
C LYS A 39 -18.45 6.41 4.25
N LEU A 40 -17.94 5.26 3.84
CA LEU A 40 -18.55 4.42 2.82
C LEU A 40 -19.98 3.99 3.20
N PHE A 41 -20.27 3.81 4.49
CA PHE A 41 -21.61 3.44 4.98
C PHE A 41 -22.56 4.63 5.14
N HIS A 42 -22.06 5.86 5.22
CA HIS A 42 -22.87 7.05 5.48
C HIS A 42 -23.03 7.94 4.25
N ASP A 43 -21.99 8.05 3.42
CA ASP A 43 -21.95 8.87 2.21
C ASP A 43 -20.92 8.30 1.21
N PRO A 44 -21.28 7.24 0.46
CA PRO A 44 -20.35 6.52 -0.40
C PRO A 44 -19.82 7.34 -1.59
N LEU A 45 -20.57 8.35 -2.04
CA LEU A 45 -20.20 9.14 -3.22
C LEU A 45 -19.01 10.07 -2.95
N THR A 46 -18.87 10.58 -1.72
CA THR A 46 -17.76 11.47 -1.35
C THR A 46 -16.45 10.72 -1.09
N VAL A 47 -16.51 9.40 -0.98
CA VAL A 47 -15.36 8.50 -0.74
C VAL A 47 -14.75 7.99 -2.04
N LEU A 48 -15.41 8.20 -3.19
CA LEU A 48 -14.95 7.75 -4.50
C LEU A 48 -13.83 8.64 -5.07
N HIS A 49 -12.66 8.61 -4.44
CA HIS A 49 -11.45 9.26 -4.95
C HIS A 49 -10.40 8.21 -5.34
N PRO A 50 -9.62 8.40 -6.42
CA PRO A 50 -8.56 7.45 -6.79
C PRO A 50 -7.57 7.18 -5.65
N PHE A 51 -7.20 8.19 -4.87
CA PHE A 51 -6.29 8.04 -3.71
C PHE A 51 -6.85 7.23 -2.55
N THR A 52 -8.17 7.00 -2.50
CA THR A 52 -8.82 6.26 -1.41
C THR A 52 -9.24 4.86 -1.86
N ILE A 53 -9.71 4.73 -3.10
CA ILE A 53 -10.12 3.43 -3.67
C ILE A 53 -8.90 2.55 -3.98
N LEU A 54 -7.85 3.12 -4.58
CA LEU A 54 -6.71 2.33 -5.05
C LEU A 54 -6.00 1.58 -3.91
N PRO A 55 -5.70 2.20 -2.75
CA PRO A 55 -5.07 1.51 -1.62
C PRO A 55 -5.98 0.44 -1.01
N LEU A 56 -7.27 0.73 -0.83
CA LEU A 56 -8.26 -0.22 -0.31
C LEU A 56 -8.40 -1.44 -1.22
N LEU A 57 -8.46 -1.23 -2.54
CA LEU A 57 -8.46 -2.34 -3.51
C LEU A 57 -7.18 -3.17 -3.36
N GLY A 58 -6.03 -2.53 -3.20
CA GLY A 58 -4.77 -3.21 -2.97
C GLY A 58 -4.73 -4.04 -1.70
N GLN A 59 -5.29 -3.54 -0.59
CA GLN A 59 -5.45 -4.29 0.65
C GLN A 59 -6.25 -5.56 0.41
N VAL A 60 -7.41 -5.43 -0.26
CA VAL A 60 -8.28 -6.56 -0.57
C VAL A 60 -7.57 -7.59 -1.45
N LEU A 61 -6.84 -7.15 -2.49
CA LEU A 61 -6.09 -8.06 -3.37
C LEU A 61 -5.00 -8.82 -2.60
N LEU A 62 -4.23 -8.14 -1.74
CA LEU A 62 -3.20 -8.78 -0.91
C LEU A 62 -3.82 -9.70 0.17
N ALA A 63 -4.97 -9.34 0.73
CA ALA A 63 -5.70 -10.16 1.69
C ALA A 63 -6.19 -11.46 1.02
N ILE A 64 -6.75 -11.39 -0.19
CA ILE A 64 -7.12 -12.58 -0.96
C ILE A 64 -5.86 -13.41 -1.30
N ALA A 65 -4.76 -12.73 -1.65
CA ALA A 65 -3.48 -13.39 -1.96
C ALA A 65 -2.90 -14.18 -0.77
N LEU A 66 -3.22 -13.80 0.47
CA LEU A 66 -2.77 -14.51 1.68
C LEU A 66 -3.31 -15.94 1.72
N PHE A 67 -4.57 -16.14 1.32
CA PHE A 67 -5.21 -17.45 1.24
C PHE A 67 -4.90 -18.17 -0.06
N ARG A 68 -4.85 -17.42 -1.17
CA ARG A 68 -4.59 -17.93 -2.53
C ARG A 68 -3.45 -17.13 -3.17
N PRO A 69 -2.17 -17.52 -2.98
CA PRO A 69 -1.01 -16.74 -3.43
C PRO A 69 -0.80 -16.79 -4.95
N GLN A 70 -1.74 -16.23 -5.70
CA GLN A 70 -1.68 -16.11 -7.15
C GLN A 70 -0.89 -14.87 -7.55
N LYS A 71 -0.06 -14.99 -8.59
CA LYS A 71 0.86 -13.92 -9.01
C LYS A 71 0.14 -12.61 -9.33
N TRP A 72 -0.99 -12.68 -10.04
CA TRP A 72 -1.73 -11.49 -10.46
C TRP A 72 -2.36 -10.74 -9.28
N LEU A 73 -2.84 -11.44 -8.24
CA LEU A 73 -3.33 -10.82 -7.00
C LEU A 73 -2.22 -10.08 -6.27
N ILE A 74 -1.05 -10.71 -6.13
CA ILE A 74 0.11 -10.10 -5.47
C ILE A 74 0.59 -8.88 -6.25
N LEU A 75 0.71 -8.99 -7.59
CA LEU A 75 1.15 -7.89 -8.44
C LEU A 75 0.15 -6.73 -8.46
N GLY A 76 -1.15 -7.01 -8.55
CA GLY A 76 -2.19 -5.99 -8.49
C GLY A 76 -2.22 -5.27 -7.15
N GLY A 77 -2.09 -6.01 -6.05
CA GLY A 77 -1.98 -5.45 -4.69
C GLY A 77 -0.73 -4.59 -4.49
N ILE A 78 0.42 -5.07 -4.95
CA ILE A 78 1.67 -4.29 -4.90
C ILE A 78 1.59 -3.04 -5.77
N ALA A 79 1.04 -3.14 -6.99
CA ALA A 79 0.97 -1.99 -7.90
C ALA A 79 0.06 -0.89 -7.35
N SER A 80 -1.14 -1.26 -6.88
CA SER A 80 -2.13 -0.32 -6.35
C SER A 80 -1.64 0.42 -5.11
N ILE A 81 -1.14 -0.28 -4.09
CA ILE A 81 -0.58 0.34 -2.88
C ILE A 81 0.78 1.01 -3.19
N GLY A 82 1.58 0.41 -4.06
CA GLY A 82 2.91 0.90 -4.41
C GLY A 82 2.89 2.28 -5.05
N VAL A 83 1.92 2.57 -5.91
CA VAL A 83 1.72 3.92 -6.47
C VAL A 83 1.51 4.95 -5.35
N LEU A 84 0.65 4.65 -4.37
CA LEU A 84 0.43 5.54 -3.23
C LEU A 84 1.70 5.70 -2.39
N MET A 85 2.40 4.60 -2.08
CA MET A 85 3.61 4.65 -1.26
C MET A 85 4.76 5.42 -1.95
N LEU A 86 4.89 5.32 -3.27
CA LEU A 86 5.83 6.13 -4.04
C LEU A 86 5.46 7.61 -4.01
N LEU A 87 4.17 7.95 -4.03
CA LEU A 87 3.74 9.33 -3.86
C LEU A 87 4.06 9.85 -2.45
N ILE A 88 3.78 9.06 -1.40
CA ILE A 88 4.13 9.42 -0.02
C ILE A 88 5.64 9.62 0.12
N LEU A 89 6.45 8.76 -0.48
CA LEU A 89 7.90 8.92 -0.52
C LEU A 89 8.30 10.23 -1.21
N THR A 90 7.70 10.52 -2.37
CA THR A 90 7.96 11.75 -3.13
C THR A 90 7.59 12.99 -2.32
N ILE A 91 6.44 12.99 -1.66
CA ILE A 91 6.02 14.08 -0.75
C ILE A 91 6.99 14.21 0.42
N GLY A 92 7.44 13.09 1.01
CA GLY A 92 8.44 13.10 2.08
C GLY A 92 9.78 13.70 1.66
N ILE A 93 10.24 13.41 0.44
CA ILE A 93 11.49 13.95 -0.11
C ILE A 93 11.32 15.44 -0.44
N LEU A 94 10.30 15.80 -1.24
CA LEU A 94 10.09 17.17 -1.71
C LEU A 94 9.70 18.14 -0.59
N GLY A 95 8.88 17.68 0.35
CA GLY A 95 8.45 18.45 1.51
C GLY A 95 9.43 18.41 2.68
N LEU A 96 10.60 17.76 2.53
CA LEU A 96 11.57 17.52 3.61
C LEU A 96 10.96 16.87 4.87
N ASN A 97 9.86 16.12 4.69
CA ASN A 97 9.18 15.39 5.75
C ASN A 97 9.71 13.95 5.81
N TRP A 98 10.78 13.78 6.57
CA TRP A 98 11.43 12.49 6.76
C TRP A 98 10.49 11.44 7.39
N LYS A 99 9.47 11.84 8.17
CA LYS A 99 8.51 10.89 8.75
C LYS A 99 7.67 10.25 7.66
N SER A 100 7.10 11.05 6.76
CA SER A 100 6.33 10.55 5.62
C SER A 100 7.20 9.67 4.72
N GLY A 101 8.40 10.14 4.37
CA GLY A 101 9.34 9.39 3.54
C GLY A 101 9.70 8.03 4.15
N LEU A 102 10.22 8.01 5.39
CA LEU A 102 10.66 6.78 6.05
C LEU A 102 9.52 5.80 6.30
N SER A 103 8.31 6.28 6.58
CA SER A 103 7.15 5.42 6.82
C SER A 103 6.73 4.58 5.60
N SER A 104 7.03 5.06 4.39
CA SER A 104 6.74 4.34 3.14
C SER A 104 7.77 3.25 2.79
N LEU A 105 8.99 3.35 3.33
CA LEU A 105 10.10 2.47 2.99
C LEU A 105 9.87 1.00 3.37
N PRO A 106 9.29 0.63 4.52
CA PRO A 106 9.02 -0.76 4.85
C PRO A 106 8.20 -1.48 3.77
N PHE A 107 7.18 -0.81 3.22
CA PHE A 107 6.38 -1.38 2.13
C PHE A 107 7.16 -1.44 0.82
N LEU A 108 7.83 -0.34 0.44
CA LEU A 108 8.57 -0.25 -0.83
C LEU A 108 9.73 -1.24 -0.90
N THR A 109 10.46 -1.44 0.20
CA THR A 109 11.55 -2.41 0.28
C THR A 109 11.03 -3.85 0.16
N LEU A 110 9.99 -4.21 0.93
CA LEU A 110 9.43 -5.55 0.90
C LEU A 110 8.78 -5.86 -0.45
N SER A 111 8.07 -4.91 -1.05
CA SER A 111 7.49 -5.06 -2.39
C SER A 111 8.57 -5.23 -3.46
N GLY A 112 9.67 -4.47 -3.39
CA GLY A 112 10.83 -4.64 -4.26
C GLY A 112 11.43 -6.06 -4.17
N VAL A 113 11.60 -6.59 -2.96
CA VAL A 113 12.07 -7.98 -2.75
C VAL A 113 11.10 -9.00 -3.35
N VAL A 114 9.79 -8.84 -3.13
CA VAL A 114 8.77 -9.75 -3.67
C VAL A 114 8.75 -9.70 -5.20
N LEU A 115 8.77 -8.52 -5.80
CA LEU A 115 8.81 -8.33 -7.24
C LEU A 115 10.06 -8.98 -7.85
N TRP A 116 11.23 -8.74 -7.26
CA TRP A 116 12.48 -9.34 -7.71
C TRP A 116 12.46 -10.88 -7.67
N GLN A 117 11.87 -11.47 -6.62
CA GLN A 117 11.69 -12.93 -6.54
C GLN A 117 10.75 -13.48 -7.62
N ILE A 118 9.69 -12.73 -7.97
CA ILE A 118 8.76 -13.12 -9.04
C ILE A 118 9.46 -13.04 -10.41
N LEU A 119 10.22 -11.97 -10.67
CA LEU A 119 10.95 -11.76 -11.92
C LEU A 119 12.05 -12.79 -12.14
N ARG A 120 12.87 -13.09 -11.13
CA ARG A 120 13.94 -14.11 -11.24
C ARG A 120 13.40 -15.49 -11.59
N LYS A 121 12.23 -15.86 -11.09
CA LYS A 121 11.60 -17.14 -11.44
C LYS A 121 11.09 -17.20 -12.88
N LYS A 122 10.66 -16.08 -13.45
CA LYS A 122 10.23 -16.03 -14.86
C LYS A 122 11.42 -16.24 -15.81
N SER A 123 12.63 -15.87 -15.39
CA SER A 123 13.85 -16.02 -16.19
C SER A 123 14.47 -17.42 -16.15
N ALA A 124 13.97 -18.32 -15.29
CA ALA A 124 14.51 -19.66 -15.07
C ALA A 124 13.52 -20.79 -15.44
N ALA A 125 12.40 -20.44 -16.08
CA ALA A 125 11.35 -21.35 -16.54
C ALA A 125 11.07 -21.08 -18.02
#